data_AF-A0A956SM63-F1
#
_entry.id   AF-A0A956SM63-F1
#
_cell.length_a   1.000
_cell.length_b   1.000
_cell.length_c   1.000
_cell.angle_alpha   90.00
_cell.angle_beta   90.00
_cell.angle_gamma   90.00
#
_symmetry.space_group_name_H-M   'P 1'
#
loop_
_entity.id
_entity.type
_entity.pdbx_description
1 polymer ?
#
loop_
_entity_poly.entity_id
_entity_poly.type
_entity_poly.pdbx_seq_one_letter_code
_entity_poly.pdbx_strand_id
1 'polypeptide(L)'
;GSWLPYPGTVSSAVSAVRADANYLFPITRALNPNFKGVIYVQGKVAISGQLRGRVTVAASDDIIFADDLTYVTDPGAGTCVDIAGYFAGDDVIVADNTQNAPQYFSNGSSSNHRTMDDTSSEFFHGTVLALDIFTVNNYNTGSTNDEACEGSTWGRGCLYLTGGIIQNTRGAVGTGSGTGYIKRYAYDPCGATSPPPYFPTTGYFARGQYYRVDPVGFDINAYFAMITPP
;
A
#
# COMPACT_ATOMS: atom_id res chain seq x y z
N GLY A 1 -21.69 8.13 4.33
CA GLY A 1 -21.51 7.49 3.00
C GLY A 1 -22.67 6.57 2.73
N SER A 2 -22.92 6.24 1.47
CA SER A 2 -23.89 5.21 1.06
C SER A 2 -23.16 4.14 0.26
N TRP A 3 -23.58 2.88 0.41
CA TRP A 3 -23.06 1.79 -0.41
C TRP A 3 -23.51 1.96 -1.86
N LEU A 4 -22.57 1.84 -2.80
CA LEU A 4 -22.87 1.85 -4.23
C LEU A 4 -23.25 0.43 -4.67
N PRO A 5 -24.41 0.22 -5.30
CA PRO A 5 -24.79 -1.10 -5.78
C PRO A 5 -23.89 -1.54 -6.95
N TYR A 6 -23.56 -2.82 -7.00
CA TYR A 6 -22.90 -3.44 -8.14
C TYR A 6 -23.83 -3.34 -9.37
N PRO A 7 -23.40 -2.68 -10.47
CA PRO A 7 -24.26 -2.48 -11.63
C PRO A 7 -24.43 -3.75 -12.50
N GLY A 8 -23.64 -4.79 -12.24
CA GLY A 8 -23.72 -6.06 -12.96
C GLY A 8 -24.69 -7.05 -12.34
N THR A 9 -24.81 -8.22 -12.96
CA THR A 9 -25.66 -9.29 -12.44
C THR A 9 -25.02 -9.93 -11.21
N VAL A 10 -25.69 -9.80 -10.06
CA VAL A 10 -25.27 -10.45 -8.82
C VAL A 10 -25.41 -11.97 -8.96
N SER A 11 -24.32 -12.70 -8.71
CA SER A 11 -24.31 -14.16 -8.76
C SER A 11 -25.18 -14.77 -7.65
N SER A 12 -26.00 -15.76 -8.01
CA SER A 12 -26.81 -16.51 -7.04
C SER A 12 -25.95 -17.22 -5.99
N ALA A 13 -24.73 -17.63 -6.35
CA ALA A 13 -23.78 -18.23 -5.42
C ALA A 13 -23.32 -17.25 -4.32
N VAL A 14 -23.37 -15.94 -4.59
CA VAL A 14 -23.02 -14.90 -3.60
C VAL A 14 -24.26 -14.47 -2.82
N SER A 15 -25.39 -14.21 -3.50
CA SER A 15 -26.63 -13.80 -2.83
C SER A 15 -27.24 -14.88 -1.94
N ALA A 16 -26.93 -16.16 -2.17
CA ALA A 16 -27.32 -17.26 -1.28
C ALA A 16 -26.61 -17.25 0.09
N VAL A 17 -25.44 -16.60 0.19
CA VAL A 17 -24.60 -16.63 1.40
C VAL A 17 -24.34 -15.24 2.01
N ARG A 18 -24.61 -14.17 1.27
CA ARG A 18 -24.33 -12.78 1.67
C ARG A 18 -25.55 -11.89 1.45
N ALA A 19 -26.07 -11.31 2.53
CA ALA A 19 -27.21 -10.39 2.47
C ALA A 19 -26.87 -9.06 1.77
N ASP A 20 -25.60 -8.67 1.79
CA ASP A 20 -25.04 -7.47 1.17
C ASP A 20 -24.58 -7.70 -0.28
N ALA A 21 -24.93 -8.82 -0.91
CA ALA A 21 -24.44 -9.22 -2.24
C ALA A 21 -24.66 -8.17 -3.34
N ASN A 22 -25.69 -7.33 -3.22
CA ASN A 22 -25.95 -6.23 -4.16
C ASN A 22 -24.88 -5.13 -4.14
N TYR A 23 -24.02 -5.09 -3.13
CA TYR A 23 -22.96 -4.08 -2.96
C TYR A 23 -21.56 -4.69 -3.08
N LEU A 24 -21.46 -5.99 -3.33
CA LEU A 24 -20.19 -6.68 -3.52
C LEU A 24 -19.79 -6.66 -4.99
N PHE A 25 -18.63 -6.07 -5.28
CA PHE A 25 -18.07 -5.99 -6.62
C PHE A 25 -17.12 -7.17 -6.82
N PRO A 26 -17.46 -8.21 -7.61
CA PRO A 26 -16.59 -9.36 -7.75
C PRO A 26 -15.30 -8.98 -8.48
N ILE A 27 -14.17 -9.38 -7.90
CA ILE A 27 -12.83 -9.20 -8.48
C ILE A 27 -12.36 -10.43 -9.27
N THR A 28 -13.17 -11.49 -9.35
CA THR A 28 -12.85 -12.67 -10.16
C THR A 28 -13.50 -12.54 -11.53
N ARG A 29 -12.78 -12.95 -12.59
CA ARG A 29 -13.32 -12.88 -13.96
C ARG A 29 -14.46 -13.85 -14.23
N ALA A 30 -14.59 -14.89 -13.40
CA ALA A 30 -15.71 -15.83 -13.47
C ALA A 30 -17.05 -15.15 -13.11
N LEU A 31 -17.03 -14.22 -12.14
CA LEU A 31 -18.22 -13.51 -11.68
C LEU A 31 -18.34 -12.10 -12.27
N ASN A 32 -17.22 -11.50 -12.67
CA ASN A 32 -17.15 -10.19 -13.32
C ASN A 32 -16.16 -10.24 -14.51
N PRO A 33 -16.60 -10.69 -15.70
CA PRO A 33 -15.72 -10.86 -16.87
C PRO A 33 -15.00 -9.58 -17.31
N ASN A 34 -15.56 -8.43 -16.95
CA ASN A 34 -15.05 -7.09 -17.25
C ASN A 34 -13.93 -6.66 -16.32
N PHE A 35 -13.79 -7.27 -15.14
CA PHE A 35 -12.70 -6.93 -14.23
C PHE A 35 -11.34 -7.30 -14.82
N LYS A 36 -10.43 -6.32 -14.89
CA LYS A 36 -9.08 -6.48 -15.42
C LYS A 36 -7.99 -6.46 -14.35
N GLY A 37 -8.36 -6.50 -13.07
CA GLY A 37 -7.39 -6.37 -11.97
C GLY A 37 -7.12 -4.92 -11.58
N VAL A 38 -7.94 -3.96 -12.03
CA VAL A 38 -7.80 -2.55 -11.67
C VAL A 38 -9.12 -2.02 -11.11
N ILE A 39 -9.05 -1.34 -9.98
CA ILE A 39 -10.12 -0.53 -9.40
C ILE A 39 -9.70 0.92 -9.57
N TYR A 40 -10.45 1.68 -10.37
CA TYR A 40 -10.19 3.10 -10.57
C TYR A 40 -11.20 3.94 -9.79
N VAL A 41 -10.70 4.94 -9.07
CA VAL A 41 -11.49 5.92 -8.34
C VAL A 41 -11.17 7.31 -8.85
N GLN A 42 -12.20 8.03 -9.27
CA GLN A 42 -12.10 9.45 -9.56
C GLN A 42 -12.30 10.23 -8.25
N GLY A 43 -11.21 10.80 -7.73
CA GLY A 43 -11.12 11.43 -6.42
C GLY A 43 -10.38 10.55 -5.40
N LYS A 44 -10.61 10.83 -4.13
CA LYS A 44 -9.94 10.15 -3.00
C LYS A 44 -10.60 8.81 -2.68
N VAL A 45 -9.81 7.85 -2.21
CA VAL A 45 -10.32 6.55 -1.73
C VAL A 45 -9.69 6.17 -0.41
N ALA A 46 -10.50 5.62 0.49
CA ALA A 46 -10.04 5.00 1.73
C ALA A 46 -10.16 3.48 1.61
N ILE A 47 -9.11 2.74 1.95
CA ILE A 47 -9.04 1.28 1.77
C ILE A 47 -8.53 0.57 3.03
N SER A 48 -9.07 -0.62 3.28
CA SER A 48 -8.64 -1.58 4.29
C SER A 48 -9.22 -2.97 4.00
N GLY A 49 -8.76 -4.00 4.71
CA GLY A 49 -9.23 -5.37 4.66
C GLY A 49 -8.17 -6.37 4.22
N GLN A 50 -8.61 -7.42 3.52
CA GLN A 50 -7.72 -8.47 3.03
C GLN A 50 -7.87 -8.69 1.53
N LEU A 51 -6.75 -8.89 0.84
CA LEU A 51 -6.71 -9.21 -0.57
C LEU A 51 -6.41 -10.69 -0.81
N ARG A 52 -7.29 -11.34 -1.57
CA ARG A 52 -7.02 -12.61 -2.24
C ARG A 52 -7.07 -12.39 -3.76
N GLY A 53 -5.94 -12.53 -4.42
CA GLY A 53 -5.72 -12.30 -5.84
C GLY A 53 -4.88 -11.06 -6.13
N ARG A 54 -5.01 -10.57 -7.36
CA ARG A 54 -4.11 -9.54 -7.92
C ARG A 54 -4.90 -8.31 -8.30
N VAL A 55 -4.64 -7.18 -7.66
CA VAL A 55 -5.43 -5.95 -7.85
C VAL A 55 -4.53 -4.71 -7.77
N THR A 56 -4.77 -3.75 -8.66
CA THR A 56 -4.25 -2.38 -8.54
C THR A 56 -5.41 -1.45 -8.21
N VAL A 57 -5.28 -0.65 -7.17
CA VAL A 57 -6.18 0.48 -6.89
C VAL A 57 -5.49 1.74 -7.41
N ALA A 58 -6.18 2.47 -8.29
CA ALA A 58 -5.72 3.73 -8.84
C ALA A 58 -6.71 4.84 -8.46
N ALA A 59 -6.23 5.91 -7.86
CA ALA A 59 -7.01 7.09 -7.53
C ALA A 59 -6.47 8.30 -8.31
N SER A 60 -7.35 9.20 -8.76
CA SER A 60 -6.91 10.45 -9.40
C SER A 60 -6.39 11.50 -8.41
N ASP A 61 -6.51 11.21 -7.11
CA ASP A 61 -6.18 12.06 -5.97
C ASP A 61 -5.58 11.12 -4.90
N ASP A 62 -5.80 11.38 -3.61
CA ASP A 62 -5.24 10.56 -2.52
C ASP A 62 -5.76 9.12 -2.44
N ILE A 63 -4.86 8.20 -2.06
CA ILE A 63 -5.21 6.91 -1.46
C ILE A 63 -4.95 6.98 0.04
N ILE A 64 -5.96 6.66 0.84
CA ILE A 64 -5.89 6.65 2.29
C ILE A 64 -5.93 5.19 2.76
N PHE A 65 -4.88 4.75 3.43
CA PHE A 65 -4.90 3.51 4.18
C PHE A 65 -5.68 3.74 5.47
N ALA A 66 -6.94 3.29 5.47
CA ALA A 66 -7.88 3.55 6.56
C ALA A 66 -7.63 2.67 7.77
N ASP A 67 -7.15 1.46 7.53
CA ASP A 67 -6.86 0.41 8.49
C ASP A 67 -6.07 -0.68 7.73
N ASP A 68 -5.67 -1.74 8.41
CA ASP A 68 -4.91 -2.87 7.88
C ASP A 68 -5.33 -3.28 6.46
N LEU A 69 -4.33 -3.52 5.61
CA LEU A 69 -4.54 -4.03 4.27
C LEU A 69 -3.54 -5.14 3.96
N THR A 70 -3.93 -6.37 4.30
CA THR A 70 -3.05 -7.54 4.23
C THR A 70 -3.43 -8.47 3.08
N TYR A 71 -2.50 -9.36 2.72
CA TYR A 71 -2.78 -10.45 1.80
C TYR A 71 -3.31 -11.63 2.58
N VAL A 72 -4.18 -12.43 1.96
CA VAL A 72 -4.63 -13.68 2.58
C VAL A 72 -3.51 -14.71 2.61
N THR A 73 -2.64 -14.72 1.60
CA THR A 73 -1.41 -15.50 1.57
C THR A 73 -0.24 -14.60 1.96
N ASP A 74 0.48 -14.98 3.01
CA ASP A 74 1.63 -14.22 3.51
C ASP A 74 2.66 -13.98 2.38
N PRO A 75 3.10 -12.73 2.13
CA PRO A 75 4.07 -12.41 1.09
C PRO A 75 5.43 -13.10 1.29
N GLY A 76 5.82 -13.38 2.53
CA GLY A 76 7.01 -14.15 2.89
C GLY A 76 6.97 -15.61 2.46
N ALA A 77 5.78 -16.15 2.13
CA ALA A 77 5.65 -17.48 1.52
C ALA A 77 6.15 -17.53 0.07
N GLY A 78 6.29 -16.37 -0.60
CA GLY A 78 6.88 -16.27 -1.96
C GLY A 78 6.05 -16.93 -3.07
N THR A 79 4.76 -17.19 -2.85
CA THR A 79 3.88 -17.85 -3.84
C THR A 79 3.37 -16.90 -4.92
N CYS A 80 3.40 -15.59 -4.68
CA CYS A 80 2.98 -14.53 -5.60
C CYS A 80 1.53 -14.64 -6.11
N VAL A 81 0.66 -15.34 -5.37
CA VAL A 81 -0.76 -15.51 -5.72
C VAL A 81 -1.58 -14.26 -5.39
N ASP A 82 -1.18 -13.56 -4.33
CA ASP A 82 -1.79 -12.33 -3.85
C ASP A 82 -0.79 -11.18 -4.06
N ILE A 83 -1.21 -10.13 -4.76
CA ILE A 83 -0.37 -8.94 -4.97
C ILE A 83 -1.21 -7.69 -5.21
N ALA A 84 -0.89 -6.62 -4.47
CA ALA A 84 -1.57 -5.33 -4.56
C ALA A 84 -0.65 -4.23 -5.09
N GLY A 85 -1.23 -3.32 -5.86
CA GLY A 85 -0.64 -2.04 -6.23
C GLY A 85 -1.54 -0.88 -5.84
N TYR A 86 -0.95 0.20 -5.33
CA TYR A 86 -1.67 1.44 -4.99
C TYR A 86 -1.05 2.60 -5.76
N PHE A 87 -1.81 3.24 -6.64
CA PHE A 87 -1.39 4.37 -7.44
C PHE A 87 -2.24 5.60 -7.08
N ALA A 88 -1.65 6.59 -6.42
CA ALA A 88 -2.31 7.85 -6.12
C ALA A 88 -1.86 8.94 -7.08
N GLY A 89 -2.81 9.74 -7.55
CA GLY A 89 -2.52 10.93 -8.35
C GLY A 89 -1.86 12.06 -7.56
N ASP A 90 -1.95 12.00 -6.23
CA ASP A 90 -1.32 12.93 -5.29
C ASP A 90 -0.64 12.11 -4.17
N ASP A 91 -1.27 11.98 -3.00
CA ASP A 91 -0.66 11.37 -1.81
C ASP A 91 -1.13 9.95 -1.52
N VAL A 92 -0.27 9.19 -0.84
CA VAL A 92 -0.69 7.99 -0.11
C VAL A 92 -0.50 8.23 1.39
N ILE A 93 -1.61 8.16 2.12
CA ILE A 93 -1.68 8.61 3.51
C ILE A 93 -2.14 7.45 4.39
N VAL A 94 -1.36 7.09 5.39
CA VAL A 94 -1.87 6.27 6.50
C VAL A 94 -2.72 7.15 7.40
N ALA A 95 -3.98 6.77 7.59
CA ALA A 95 -4.95 7.58 8.30
C ALA A 95 -4.59 7.71 9.78
N ASP A 96 -4.85 8.90 10.34
CA ASP A 96 -4.97 9.11 11.78
C ASP A 96 -6.46 9.06 12.12
N ASN A 97 -6.89 7.96 12.70
CA ASN A 97 -8.28 7.72 13.06
C ASN A 97 -8.34 6.86 14.32
N THR A 98 -9.55 6.49 14.73
CA THR A 98 -9.76 5.76 15.97
C THR A 98 -9.24 4.32 15.96
N GLN A 99 -9.00 3.75 14.78
CA GLN A 99 -8.41 2.41 14.61
C GLN A 99 -6.89 2.51 14.70
N ASN A 100 -6.29 3.32 13.82
CA ASN A 100 -4.85 3.38 13.65
C ASN A 100 -4.12 4.19 14.74
N ALA A 101 -4.83 4.92 15.60
CA ALA A 101 -4.18 5.75 16.60
C ALA A 101 -4.88 5.68 17.96
N PRO A 102 -4.11 5.62 19.07
CA PRO A 102 -4.68 5.67 20.41
C PRO A 102 -5.53 6.93 20.62
N GLN A 103 -6.78 6.72 21.04
CA GLN A 103 -7.72 7.80 21.30
C GLN A 103 -7.79 8.11 22.78
N TYR A 104 -7.82 9.39 23.11
CA TYR A 104 -8.03 9.83 24.48
C TYR A 104 -9.47 9.55 24.92
N PHE A 105 -9.64 8.76 25.97
CA PHE A 105 -10.94 8.49 26.58
C PHE A 105 -10.99 9.04 28.01
N SER A 106 -11.74 10.13 28.23
CA SER A 106 -11.96 10.64 29.59
C SER A 106 -13.11 9.89 30.27
N ASN A 107 -12.80 9.07 31.29
CA ASN A 107 -13.82 8.56 32.20
C ASN A 107 -13.54 9.05 33.62
N GLY A 108 -13.92 10.30 33.89
CA GLY A 108 -14.09 10.85 35.25
C GLY A 108 -12.84 11.12 36.10
N SER A 109 -11.70 10.43 35.91
CA SER A 109 -10.47 10.74 36.67
C SER A 109 -9.17 10.09 36.15
N SER A 110 -9.20 9.35 35.04
CA SER A 110 -8.00 8.73 34.47
C SER A 110 -7.91 8.99 32.97
N SER A 111 -6.82 9.66 32.56
CA SER A 111 -6.41 9.81 31.16
C SER A 111 -5.96 8.45 30.61
N ASN A 112 -6.91 7.65 30.12
CA ASN A 112 -6.58 6.36 29.51
C ASN A 112 -6.74 6.51 28.00
N HIS A 113 -5.63 6.44 27.26
CA HIS A 113 -5.70 6.23 25.84
C HIS A 113 -6.08 4.78 25.55
N ARG A 114 -6.90 4.57 24.53
CA ARG A 114 -7.24 3.25 24.03
C ARG A 114 -7.19 3.25 22.51
N THR A 115 -6.59 2.22 21.97
CA THR A 115 -6.75 1.85 20.57
C THR A 115 -8.04 1.06 20.41
N MET A 116 -8.78 1.35 19.34
CA MET A 116 -10.01 0.64 19.01
C MET A 116 -9.77 -0.53 18.05
N ASP A 117 -8.56 -0.63 17.52
CA ASP A 117 -8.11 -1.71 16.66
C ASP A 117 -7.82 -3.00 17.44
N ASP A 118 -7.83 -4.14 16.74
CA ASP A 118 -7.50 -5.45 17.30
C ASP A 118 -5.99 -5.66 17.47
N THR A 119 -5.17 -4.83 16.82
CA THR A 119 -3.73 -4.75 17.00
C THR A 119 -3.27 -3.34 17.36
N SER A 120 -1.99 -3.21 17.73
CA SER A 120 -1.38 -1.91 18.05
C SER A 120 -0.44 -1.43 16.95
N SER A 121 -0.56 -1.96 15.74
CA SER A 121 0.39 -1.76 14.63
C SER A 121 -0.31 -2.05 13.32
N GLU A 122 0.07 -1.35 12.27
CA GLU A 122 -0.64 -1.42 11.00
C GLU A 122 0.17 -2.21 9.99
N PHE A 123 -0.55 -3.04 9.25
CA PHE A 123 -0.01 -3.98 8.29
C PHE A 123 -0.50 -3.66 6.89
N PHE A 124 0.42 -3.18 6.06
CA PHE A 124 0.18 -2.84 4.66
C PHE A 124 0.98 -3.73 3.73
N HIS A 125 0.28 -4.53 2.93
CA HIS A 125 0.86 -5.34 1.87
C HIS A 125 0.58 -4.71 0.51
N GLY A 126 1.63 -4.55 -0.30
CA GLY A 126 1.55 -4.05 -1.66
C GLY A 126 2.55 -2.96 -2.00
N THR A 127 2.65 -2.69 -3.30
CA THR A 127 3.52 -1.64 -3.81
C THR A 127 2.75 -0.34 -3.93
N VAL A 128 3.26 0.70 -3.27
CA VAL A 128 2.73 2.06 -3.29
C VAL A 128 3.47 2.89 -4.34
N LEU A 129 2.72 3.68 -5.10
CA LEU A 129 3.19 4.75 -5.94
C LEU A 129 2.35 6.01 -5.65
N ALA A 130 2.96 6.96 -4.95
CA ALA A 130 2.43 8.30 -4.74
C ALA A 130 3.13 9.27 -5.71
N LEU A 131 2.38 10.13 -6.40
CA LEU A 131 2.98 11.13 -7.27
C LEU A 131 3.56 12.30 -6.48
N ASP A 132 3.10 12.55 -5.24
CA ASP A 132 3.79 13.44 -4.29
C ASP A 132 4.37 12.69 -3.08
N ILE A 133 3.60 12.45 -2.01
CA ILE A 133 4.15 11.93 -0.76
C ILE A 133 3.50 10.61 -0.29
N PHE A 134 4.31 9.71 0.26
CA PHE A 134 3.81 8.67 1.18
C PHE A 134 4.07 9.11 2.62
N THR A 135 3.02 9.32 3.40
CA THR A 135 3.11 9.89 4.76
C THR A 135 2.08 9.27 5.72
N VAL A 136 2.22 9.61 7.00
CA VAL A 136 1.20 9.33 8.02
C VAL A 136 0.55 10.65 8.42
N ASN A 137 -0.77 10.65 8.49
CA ASN A 137 -1.49 11.82 8.97
C ASN A 137 -1.14 12.10 10.45
N ASN A 138 -0.90 13.37 10.79
CA ASN A 138 -0.60 13.81 12.16
C ASN A 138 0.58 13.07 12.87
N TYR A 139 1.55 12.58 12.10
CA TYR A 139 2.69 11.79 12.60
C TYR A 139 3.50 12.46 13.74
N ASN A 140 3.43 13.78 13.85
CA ASN A 140 4.16 14.61 14.82
C ASN A 140 3.34 14.98 16.07
N THR A 141 2.16 14.39 16.23
CA THR A 141 1.27 14.64 17.37
C THR A 141 0.76 13.33 17.96
N GLY A 142 0.03 13.43 19.07
CA GLY A 142 -0.49 12.28 19.80
C GLY A 142 0.48 11.75 20.84
N SER A 143 0.23 10.52 21.27
CA SER A 143 1.01 9.86 22.31
C SER A 143 2.46 9.60 21.90
N THR A 144 3.31 9.38 22.89
CA THR A 144 4.69 8.90 22.73
C THR A 144 4.93 7.54 23.39
N ASN A 145 3.92 6.96 24.06
CA ASN A 145 4.10 5.80 24.92
C ASN A 145 2.89 4.86 25.07
N ASP A 146 1.81 5.07 24.33
CA ASP A 146 0.61 4.24 24.45
C ASP A 146 0.68 2.92 23.66
N GLU A 147 1.49 2.86 22.59
CA GLU A 147 1.61 1.66 21.75
C GLU A 147 3.06 1.34 21.44
N ALA A 148 3.56 0.28 22.05
CA ALA A 148 4.92 -0.16 21.84
C ALA A 148 5.10 -0.86 20.48
N CYS A 149 6.24 -0.62 19.84
CA CYS A 149 6.68 -1.37 18.66
C CYS A 149 7.77 -2.36 19.07
N GLU A 150 7.49 -3.67 19.00
CA GLU A 150 8.45 -4.75 19.29
C GLU A 150 9.18 -4.58 20.66
N GLY A 151 8.45 -4.10 21.67
CA GLY A 151 8.98 -3.85 23.02
C GLY A 151 9.62 -2.47 23.22
N SER A 152 9.75 -1.65 22.17
CA SER A 152 10.12 -0.24 22.29
C SER A 152 8.90 0.62 22.55
N THR A 153 8.90 1.39 23.64
CA THR A 153 7.83 2.33 23.96
C THR A 153 7.66 3.38 22.86
N TRP A 154 6.44 3.50 22.32
CA TRP A 154 6.15 4.40 21.19
C TRP A 154 4.71 4.91 21.21
N GLY A 155 4.39 5.84 20.32
CA GLY A 155 3.09 6.52 20.25
C GLY A 155 1.99 5.75 19.55
N ARG A 156 2.30 5.11 18.41
CA ARG A 156 1.34 4.35 17.58
C ARG A 156 1.87 2.96 17.17
N GLY A 157 2.85 2.39 17.87
CA GLY A 157 3.44 1.10 17.49
C GLY A 157 4.22 1.11 16.17
N CYS A 158 4.17 -0.01 15.44
CA CYS A 158 4.94 -0.23 14.21
C CYS A 158 4.08 -0.03 12.96
N LEU A 159 4.68 0.56 11.92
CA LEU A 159 4.11 0.57 10.56
C LEU A 159 4.81 -0.51 9.73
N TYR A 160 4.15 -1.65 9.58
CA TYR A 160 4.61 -2.74 8.72
C TYR A 160 4.17 -2.49 7.28
N LEU A 161 5.13 -2.34 6.38
CA LEU A 161 4.86 -2.26 4.94
C LEU A 161 5.69 -3.30 4.21
N THR A 162 5.02 -4.31 3.67
CA THR A 162 5.65 -5.37 2.84
C THR A 162 5.30 -5.14 1.38
N GLY A 163 6.28 -4.72 0.59
CA GLY A 163 6.04 -4.32 -0.79
C GLY A 163 7.11 -3.38 -1.31
N GLY A 164 6.68 -2.21 -1.76
CA GLY A 164 7.57 -1.14 -2.24
C GLY A 164 6.92 0.23 -2.06
N ILE A 165 7.75 1.27 -1.94
CA ILE A 165 7.28 2.66 -1.86
C ILE A 165 7.97 3.46 -2.94
N ILE A 166 7.19 3.97 -3.89
CA ILE A 166 7.59 4.91 -4.92
C ILE A 166 6.90 6.23 -4.56
N GLN A 167 7.67 7.29 -4.38
CA GLN A 167 7.18 8.61 -3.96
C GLN A 167 8.12 9.67 -4.50
N ASN A 168 7.61 10.87 -4.78
CA ASN A 168 8.41 12.01 -5.18
C ASN A 168 9.12 12.62 -3.97
N THR A 169 8.35 12.90 -2.92
CA THR A 169 8.86 13.39 -1.63
C THR A 169 8.78 12.29 -0.59
N ARG A 170 9.81 12.13 0.25
CA ARG A 170 9.78 11.16 1.35
C ARG A 170 9.02 11.71 2.55
N GLY A 171 7.87 11.14 2.86
CA GLY A 171 7.09 11.51 4.05
C GLY A 171 7.62 10.93 5.36
N ALA A 172 7.37 11.70 6.43
CA ALA A 172 7.57 11.24 7.79
C ALA A 172 6.39 10.36 8.20
N VAL A 173 6.68 9.33 8.99
CA VAL A 173 5.63 8.45 9.56
C VAL A 173 5.59 8.54 11.08
N GLY A 174 6.57 9.22 11.66
CA GLY A 174 6.76 9.42 13.09
C GLY A 174 7.95 10.36 13.32
N THR A 175 8.15 10.75 14.56
CA THR A 175 9.24 11.65 14.98
C THR A 175 10.34 10.89 15.71
N GLY A 176 11.51 11.52 15.93
CA GLY A 176 12.55 10.94 16.78
C GLY A 176 12.18 10.92 18.28
N SER A 177 11.09 11.59 18.67
CA SER A 177 10.66 11.78 20.06
C SER A 177 9.48 10.90 20.47
N GLY A 178 9.07 9.94 19.63
CA GLY A 178 8.09 8.92 20.01
C GLY A 178 6.70 9.04 19.39
N THR A 179 6.38 10.12 18.67
CA THR A 179 5.05 10.26 18.04
C THR A 179 4.99 9.57 16.68
N GLY A 180 3.78 9.19 16.23
CA GLY A 180 3.56 8.46 14.98
C GLY A 180 4.02 7.01 15.10
N TYR A 181 4.52 6.43 14.01
CA TYR A 181 4.94 5.02 13.92
C TYR A 181 6.44 4.82 13.83
N ILE A 182 6.90 3.65 14.25
CA ILE A 182 8.21 3.13 13.89
C ILE A 182 8.13 2.36 12.57
N LYS A 183 9.00 2.71 11.60
CA LYS A 183 9.04 2.06 10.29
C LYS A 183 9.51 0.60 10.37
N ARG A 184 8.75 -0.31 9.78
CA ARG A 184 9.11 -1.72 9.53
C ARG A 184 8.81 -2.09 8.08
N TYR A 185 9.72 -1.72 7.18
CA TYR A 185 9.53 -1.96 5.76
C TYR A 185 10.27 -3.22 5.31
N ALA A 186 9.57 -4.06 4.56
CA ALA A 186 10.11 -5.25 3.92
C ALA A 186 9.81 -5.19 2.41
N TYR A 187 10.71 -5.75 1.62
CA TYR A 187 10.51 -5.85 0.18
C TYR A 187 9.69 -7.11 -0.15
N ASP A 188 8.65 -6.96 -0.96
CA ASP A 188 7.94 -8.11 -1.54
C ASP A 188 8.64 -8.54 -2.85
N PRO A 189 9.32 -9.70 -2.88
CA PRO A 189 10.03 -10.17 -4.07
C PRO A 189 9.11 -10.43 -5.26
N CYS A 190 7.82 -10.66 -5.04
CA CYS A 190 6.84 -10.87 -6.09
C CYS A 190 6.60 -9.61 -6.94
N GLY A 191 6.91 -8.42 -6.41
CA GLY A 191 6.81 -7.16 -7.16
C GLY A 191 7.66 -7.13 -8.44
N ALA A 192 8.79 -7.84 -8.46
CA ALA A 192 9.68 -7.90 -9.62
C ALA A 192 9.26 -8.95 -10.66
N THR A 193 8.75 -10.09 -10.23
CA THR A 193 8.44 -11.24 -11.12
C THR A 193 6.97 -11.32 -11.52
N SER A 194 6.09 -10.81 -10.66
CA SER A 194 4.64 -10.87 -10.79
C SER A 194 4.01 -9.52 -10.39
N PRO A 195 4.36 -8.40 -11.05
CA PRO A 195 3.92 -7.07 -10.64
C PRO A 195 2.39 -6.95 -10.56
N PRO A 196 1.85 -6.00 -9.78
CA PRO A 196 0.41 -5.78 -9.73
C PRO A 196 -0.15 -5.46 -11.14
N PRO A 197 -1.40 -5.88 -11.44
CA PRO A 197 -1.95 -5.73 -12.79
C PRO A 197 -1.98 -4.27 -13.25
N TYR A 198 -1.44 -3.97 -14.43
CA TYR A 198 -1.39 -2.61 -15.00
C TYR A 198 -0.72 -1.55 -14.09
N PHE A 199 0.05 -1.99 -13.10
CA PHE A 199 0.83 -1.08 -12.28
C PHE A 199 1.90 -0.43 -13.15
N PRO A 200 2.18 0.88 -12.99
CA PRO A 200 3.27 1.52 -13.71
C PRO A 200 4.57 0.76 -13.46
N THR A 201 5.10 0.14 -14.50
CA THR A 201 6.46 -0.40 -14.43
C THR A 201 7.40 0.79 -14.54
N THR A 202 8.53 0.74 -13.84
CA THR A 202 9.52 1.81 -13.87
C THR A 202 10.22 1.94 -15.24
N GLY A 203 9.69 1.33 -16.31
CA GLY A 203 10.44 1.10 -17.53
C GLY A 203 11.71 0.28 -17.26
N TYR A 204 12.55 0.15 -18.29
CA TYR A 204 13.90 -0.42 -18.15
C TYR A 204 14.81 0.60 -17.46
N PHE A 205 14.75 0.73 -16.14
CA PHE A 205 15.95 1.11 -15.39
C PHE A 205 16.78 -0.15 -15.17
N ALA A 206 17.42 -0.62 -16.25
CA ALA A 206 18.68 -1.34 -16.06
C ALA A 206 19.62 -0.40 -15.31
N ARG A 207 20.62 -0.95 -14.62
CA ARG A 207 21.75 -0.16 -14.11
C ARG A 207 22.55 0.36 -15.32
N GLY A 208 21.99 1.34 -16.02
CA GLY A 208 22.51 1.90 -17.26
C GLY A 208 23.48 3.00 -16.90
N GLN A 209 24.77 2.69 -16.92
CA GLN A 209 25.77 3.73 -17.09
C GLN A 209 25.48 4.42 -18.42
N TYR A 210 25.07 5.68 -18.38
CA TYR A 210 24.97 6.49 -19.59
C TYR A 210 26.39 6.74 -20.10
N TYR A 211 26.80 6.01 -21.14
CA TYR A 211 28.00 6.35 -21.91
C TYR A 211 27.60 7.39 -22.95
N ARG A 212 28.07 8.64 -22.77
CA ARG A 212 28.05 9.61 -23.87
C ARG A 212 29.06 9.15 -24.91
N VAL A 213 28.56 8.71 -26.05
CA VAL A 213 29.37 8.38 -27.21
C VAL A 213 29.43 9.60 -28.11
N ASP A 214 30.64 10.07 -28.40
CA ASP A 214 30.86 11.05 -29.48
C ASP A 214 30.65 10.33 -30.83
N PRO A 215 29.73 10.79 -31.69
CA PRO A 215 29.51 10.16 -32.99
C PRO A 215 30.74 10.25 -33.91
N VAL A 216 31.68 11.16 -33.66
CA VAL A 216 32.92 11.28 -34.43
C VAL A 216 33.97 10.33 -33.83
N GLY A 217 33.96 9.08 -34.29
CA GLY A 217 34.93 8.05 -33.88
C GLY A 217 34.33 6.84 -33.16
N PHE A 218 33.01 6.66 -33.21
CA PHE A 218 32.35 5.49 -32.63
C PHE A 218 32.72 4.20 -33.39
N ASP A 219 33.42 3.30 -32.71
CA ASP A 219 33.64 1.92 -33.14
C ASP A 219 32.74 0.97 -32.33
N ILE A 220 31.82 0.32 -33.04
CA ILE A 220 30.85 -0.60 -32.47
C ILE A 220 31.50 -1.84 -31.83
N ASN A 221 32.60 -2.35 -32.40
CA ASN A 221 33.28 -3.54 -31.89
C ASN A 221 34.03 -3.23 -30.59
N ALA A 222 34.69 -2.07 -30.53
CA ALA A 222 35.37 -1.60 -29.32
C ALA A 222 34.38 -1.35 -28.18
N TYR A 223 33.19 -0.78 -28.50
CA TYR A 223 32.12 -0.58 -27.53
C TYR A 223 31.61 -1.91 -26.95
N PHE A 224 31.30 -2.89 -27.81
CA PHE A 224 30.82 -4.20 -27.34
C PHE A 224 31.89 -4.97 -26.54
N ALA A 225 33.17 -4.85 -26.90
CA ALA A 225 34.27 -5.41 -26.11
C ALA A 225 34.38 -4.78 -24.71
N MET A 226 34.06 -3.49 -24.56
CA MET A 226 34.09 -2.78 -23.27
C MET A 226 32.94 -3.18 -22.34
N ILE A 227 31.74 -3.43 -22.87
CA ILE A 227 30.53 -3.68 -22.07
C ILE A 227 30.26 -5.16 -21.81
N THR A 228 31.03 -6.06 -22.42
CA THR A 228 30.91 -7.51 -22.18
C THR A 228 31.90 -7.89 -21.06
N PRO A 229 31.43 -8.39 -19.90
CA PRO A 229 32.33 -8.84 -18.84
C PRO A 229 33.21 -10.02 -19.31
N PRO A 230 34.41 -10.22 -18.72
CA PRO A 230 35.24 -11.38 -19.03
C PRO A 230 34.59 -12.70 -18.63
#